data_AF-A0A0G1DAJ3-F1
#
_entry.id   AF-A0A0G1DAJ3-F1
#
_cell.length_a   1.000
_cell.length_b   1.000
_cell.length_c   1.000
_cell.angle_alpha   90.00
_cell.angle_beta   90.00
_cell.angle_gamma   90.00
#
_symmetry.space_group_name_H-M   'P 1'
#
loop_
_entity.id
_entity.type
_entity.pdbx_description
1 polymer ?
#
loop_
_entity_poly.entity_id
_entity_poly.type
_entity_poly.pdbx_seq_one_letter_code
_entity_poly.pdbx_strand_id
1 'polypeptide(L)'
;RWYARDMNYSPDLVTSMDQFLRFYNMAGRIDPVEVKPVDGIFAIDTQVISELLEVTGPVTVNGVTYTKDNVVLELERIASLALKEQAGRKRVLGYLMKAMLTNVFESDP
;
A
#
# COMPACT_ATOMS: atom_id res chain seq x y z
N ARG A 1 -13.49 6.71 -18.99
CA ARG A 1 -13.02 5.34 -18.65
C ARG A 1 -12.72 5.35 -17.16
N TRP A 2 -13.14 4.32 -16.43
CA TRP A 2 -12.81 4.13 -15.01
C TRP A 2 -11.63 3.17 -14.89
N TYR A 3 -10.67 3.48 -14.03
CA TYR A 3 -9.51 2.67 -13.71
C TYR A 3 -9.53 2.27 -12.23
N ALA A 4 -8.80 1.23 -11.85
CA ALA A 4 -8.67 0.82 -10.44
C ALA A 4 -8.17 1.95 -9.50
N ARG A 5 -7.50 2.98 -10.04
CA ARG A 5 -7.07 4.17 -9.29
C ARG A 5 -8.21 5.16 -8.99
N ASP A 6 -9.32 5.07 -9.73
CA ASP A 6 -10.47 5.97 -9.60
C ASP A 6 -11.48 5.44 -8.56
N MET A 7 -11.10 4.42 -7.79
CA MET A 7 -11.98 3.70 -6.87
C MET A 7 -12.13 4.38 -5.51
N ASN A 8 -11.44 5.50 -5.29
CA ASN A 8 -11.67 6.39 -4.15
C ASN A 8 -12.64 7.54 -4.53
N TYR A 9 -13.76 7.20 -5.18
CA TYR A 9 -14.64 8.18 -5.81
C TYR A 9 -15.63 8.82 -4.83
N SER A 10 -16.03 8.06 -3.80
CA SER A 10 -16.95 8.50 -2.76
C SER A 10 -16.18 8.81 -1.48
N PRO A 11 -16.56 9.87 -0.74
CA PRO A 11 -16.01 10.10 0.60
C PRO A 11 -16.44 9.01 1.60
N ASP A 12 -17.50 8.26 1.29
CA ASP A 12 -17.91 7.09 2.06
C ASP A 12 -17.07 5.86 1.62
N LEU A 13 -16.29 5.33 2.56
CA LEU A 13 -15.38 4.22 2.32
C LEU A 13 -16.12 2.97 1.84
N VAL A 14 -17.26 2.64 2.46
CA VAL A 14 -18.05 1.45 2.13
C VAL A 14 -18.51 1.52 0.68
N THR A 15 -19.07 2.66 0.27
CA THR A 15 -19.51 2.91 -1.11
C THR A 15 -18.36 2.76 -2.11
N SER A 16 -17.18 3.31 -1.79
CA SER A 16 -15.99 3.18 -2.64
C SER A 16 -15.50 1.72 -2.74
N MET A 17 -15.56 0.96 -1.64
CA MET A 17 -15.13 -0.45 -1.59
C MET A 17 -16.12 -1.39 -2.28
N ASP A 18 -17.43 -1.16 -2.16
CA ASP A 18 -18.46 -1.91 -2.90
C ASP A 18 -18.26 -1.76 -4.41
N GLN A 19 -17.98 -0.53 -4.85
CA GLN A 19 -17.66 -0.27 -6.25
C GLN A 19 -16.36 -0.95 -6.68
N PHE A 20 -15.31 -0.88 -5.86
CA PHE A 20 -14.05 -1.60 -6.11
C PHE A 20 -14.29 -3.10 -6.29
N LEU A 21 -15.02 -3.75 -5.38
CA LEU A 21 -15.34 -5.18 -5.43
C LEU A 21 -16.13 -5.54 -6.68
N ARG A 22 -17.10 -4.70 -7.06
CA ARG A 22 -17.86 -4.89 -8.30
C ARG A 22 -16.93 -4.98 -9.52
N PHE A 23 -16.00 -4.04 -9.66
CA PHE A 23 -15.06 -4.03 -10.78
C PHE A 23 -14.01 -5.14 -10.70
N TYR A 24 -13.52 -5.45 -9.49
CA TYR A 24 -12.60 -6.57 -9.25
C TYR A 24 -13.23 -7.91 -9.70
N ASN A 25 -14.48 -8.17 -9.32
CA ASN A 25 -15.22 -9.36 -9.72
C ASN A 25 -15.54 -9.40 -11.22
N MET A 26 -15.75 -8.24 -11.86
CA MET A 26 -15.92 -8.17 -13.32
C MET A 26 -14.62 -8.51 -14.07
N ALA A 27 -13.48 -8.08 -13.56
CA ALA A 27 -12.18 -8.36 -14.16
C ALA A 27 -11.84 -9.86 -14.16
N GLY A 28 -12.35 -10.62 -13.18
CA GLY A 28 -12.17 -12.07 -13.07
C GLY A 28 -12.86 -12.92 -14.13
N ARG A 29 -13.60 -12.30 -15.05
CA ARG A 29 -14.20 -12.97 -16.20
C ARG A 29 -13.31 -12.94 -17.45
N ILE A 30 -12.13 -12.33 -17.35
CA ILE A 30 -11.17 -12.22 -18.45
C ILE A 30 -10.16 -13.37 -18.32
N ASP A 31 -10.35 -14.41 -19.12
CA ASP A 31 -9.40 -15.52 -19.30
C ASP A 31 -8.00 -14.95 -19.66
N PRO A 32 -6.89 -15.37 -19.01
CA PRO A 32 -6.72 -16.49 -18.06
C PRO A 32 -6.62 -16.08 -16.58
N VAL A 33 -7.14 -14.91 -16.20
CA VAL A 33 -6.93 -14.37 -14.85
C VAL A 33 -7.96 -14.94 -13.89
N GLU A 34 -7.57 -15.95 -13.11
CA GLU A 34 -8.35 -16.42 -11.97
C GLU A 34 -8.29 -15.37 -10.85
N VAL A 35 -9.42 -14.72 -10.61
CA VAL A 35 -9.58 -13.75 -9.53
C VAL A 35 -10.01 -14.46 -8.26
N LYS A 36 -9.24 -14.30 -7.19
CA LYS A 36 -9.49 -14.93 -5.89
C LYS A 36 -10.69 -14.28 -5.19
N PRO A 37 -11.50 -15.04 -4.43
CA PRO A 37 -12.52 -14.45 -3.56
C PRO A 37 -11.88 -13.50 -2.54
N VAL A 38 -12.61 -12.45 -2.19
CA VAL A 38 -12.20 -11.45 -1.20
C VAL A 38 -13.14 -11.58 0.00
N ASP A 39 -12.62 -12.06 1.12
CA ASP A 39 -13.38 -12.21 2.38
C ASP A 39 -13.49 -10.90 3.17
N GLY A 40 -12.58 -9.96 2.93
CA GLY A 40 -12.55 -8.69 3.63
C GLY A 40 -11.60 -7.68 3.01
N ILE A 41 -11.81 -6.41 3.36
CA ILE A 41 -10.98 -5.29 2.94
C ILE A 41 -10.48 -4.57 4.18
N PHE A 42 -9.16 -4.40 4.25
CA PHE A 42 -8.50 -3.62 5.29
C PHE A 42 -7.94 -2.35 4.67
N ALA A 43 -8.36 -1.20 5.19
CA ALA A 43 -7.77 0.09 4.88
C ALA A 43 -6.73 0.42 5.95
N ILE A 44 -5.54 0.82 5.54
CA ILE A 44 -4.47 1.29 6.41
C ILE A 44 -4.04 2.69 5.97
N ASP A 45 -3.60 3.50 6.92
CA ASP A 45 -2.98 4.79 6.65
C ASP A 45 -1.48 4.77 6.94
N THR A 46 -0.84 5.93 6.83
CA THR A 46 0.59 6.07 7.11
C THR A 46 0.94 6.01 8.59
N GLN A 47 -0.01 6.17 9.51
CA GLN A 47 0.23 6.05 10.95
C GLN A 47 0.48 4.60 11.34
N VAL A 48 -0.28 3.66 10.77
CA VAL A 48 -0.03 2.22 10.95
C VAL A 48 1.41 1.85 10.59
N ILE A 49 1.97 2.47 9.54
CA ILE A 49 3.36 2.22 9.12
C ILE A 49 4.36 2.78 10.16
N SER A 50 4.08 3.96 10.70
CA SER A 50 4.90 4.56 11.77
C SER A 50 4.92 3.69 13.02
N GLU A 51 3.75 3.22 13.45
CA GLU A 51 3.60 2.32 14.60
C GLU A 51 4.30 0.98 14.38
N LEU A 52 4.23 0.42 13.16
CA LEU A 52 5.00 -0.77 12.83
C LEU A 52 6.50 -0.51 12.94
N LEU A 53 7.02 0.60 12.41
CA LEU A 53 8.45 0.94 12.51
C LEU A 53 8.92 1.21 13.95
N GLU A 54 8.02 1.62 14.85
CA GLU A 54 8.33 1.71 16.27
C GLU A 54 8.63 0.33 16.88
N VAL A 55 7.92 -0.70 16.43
CA VAL A 55 8.08 -2.08 16.93
C VAL A 55 9.19 -2.82 16.17
N THR A 56 9.21 -2.73 14.84
CA THR A 56 10.15 -3.49 13.98
C THR A 56 11.52 -2.82 13.83
N GLY A 57 11.65 -1.60 14.34
CA GLY A 57 12.83 -0.77 14.15
C GLY A 57 12.96 -0.15 12.75
N PRO A 58 13.99 0.69 12.55
CA PRO A 58 14.25 1.37 11.28
C PRO A 58 14.47 0.43 10.09
N VAL A 59 14.06 0.88 8.90
CA VAL A 59 14.16 0.10 7.66
C VAL A 59 14.74 0.95 6.54
N THR A 60 15.72 0.42 5.80
CA THR A 60 16.34 1.11 4.67
C THR A 60 15.87 0.54 3.33
N VAL A 61 15.26 1.39 2.49
CA VAL A 61 14.81 1.04 1.14
C VAL A 61 15.32 2.07 0.15
N ASN A 62 15.95 1.61 -0.94
CA ASN A 62 16.46 2.47 -2.02
C ASN A 62 17.37 3.61 -1.52
N GLY A 63 18.16 3.36 -0.47
CA GLY A 63 19.09 4.36 0.10
C GLY A 63 18.44 5.38 1.05
N VAL A 64 17.15 5.25 1.36
CA VAL A 64 16.45 6.07 2.36
C VAL A 64 16.14 5.21 3.58
N THR A 65 16.53 5.69 4.77
CA THR A 65 16.19 5.06 6.05
C THR A 65 14.89 5.64 6.58
N TYR A 66 13.90 4.77 6.74
CA TYR A 66 12.60 5.07 7.31
C TYR A 66 12.60 4.72 8.80
N THR A 67 12.13 5.65 9.62
CA THR A 67 11.93 5.53 11.05
C THR A 67 10.49 5.96 11.38
N LYS A 68 10.02 5.67 12.59
CA LYS A 68 8.72 6.18 13.05
C LYS A 68 8.59 7.71 12.93
N ASP A 69 9.71 8.43 13.08
CA ASP A 69 9.73 9.88 13.10
C ASP A 69 9.68 10.52 11.71
N ASN A 70 10.13 9.82 10.65
CA ASN A 70 10.24 10.39 9.31
C ASN A 70 9.34 9.73 8.26
N VAL A 71 8.81 8.53 8.51
CA VAL A 71 8.18 7.71 7.47
C VAL A 71 6.99 8.39 6.81
N VAL A 72 6.17 9.10 7.59
CA VAL A 72 4.99 9.81 7.07
C VAL A 72 5.43 10.87 6.07
N LEU A 73 6.37 11.73 6.46
CA LEU A 73 6.89 12.82 5.62
C LEU A 73 7.55 12.29 4.34
N GLU A 74 8.33 11.21 4.44
CA GLU A 74 8.99 10.62 3.28
C GLU A 74 7.98 10.01 2.30
N LEU A 75 6.96 9.31 2.80
CA LEU A 75 5.90 8.77 1.95
C LEU A 75 5.08 9.87 1.27
N GLU A 76 4.81 10.97 1.97
CA GLU A 76 4.14 12.16 1.40
C GLU A 76 4.99 12.80 0.29
N ARG A 77 6.30 12.96 0.52
CA ARG A 77 7.24 13.46 -0.50
C ARG A 77 7.19 12.58 -1.74
N ILE A 78 7.28 11.26 -1.59
CA ILE A 78 7.17 10.31 -2.71
C ILE A 78 5.82 10.44 -3.43
N ALA A 79 4.72 10.60 -2.69
CA ALA A 79 3.39 10.78 -3.28
C ALA A 79 3.31 12.07 -4.11
N SER A 80 3.92 13.17 -3.65
CA SER A 80 3.88 14.49 -4.29
C SER A 80 4.66 14.61 -5.61
N LEU A 81 5.57 13.66 -5.93
CA LEU A 81 6.36 13.73 -7.16
C LEU A 81 5.47 13.74 -8.42
N ALA A 82 5.88 14.46 -9.46
CA ALA A 82 5.08 14.63 -10.68
C ALA A 82 4.94 13.31 -11.48
N LEU A 83 3.85 13.17 -12.24
CA LEU A 83 3.47 11.97 -13.02
C LEU A 83 4.59 11.38 -13.91
N LYS A 84 5.59 12.16 -14.33
CA LYS A 84 6.75 11.66 -15.10
C LYS A 84 7.74 10.84 -14.27
N GLU A 85 7.82 11.06 -12.96
CA GLU A 85 8.69 10.35 -12.01
C GLU A 85 7.95 9.18 -11.32
N GLN A 86 6.91 8.65 -11.96
CA GLN A 86 5.92 7.76 -11.33
C GLN A 86 6.23 6.27 -11.44
N ALA A 87 7.20 5.88 -12.27
CA ALA A 87 7.67 4.51 -12.37
C ALA A 87 8.41 4.11 -11.08
N GLY A 88 7.73 3.39 -10.18
CA GLY A 88 8.34 2.83 -8.96
C GLY A 88 7.80 3.37 -7.63
N ARG A 89 6.96 4.41 -7.61
CA ARG A 89 6.46 5.00 -6.36
C ARG A 89 5.66 4.04 -5.48
N LYS A 90 4.80 3.22 -6.08
CA LYS A 90 4.06 2.17 -5.36
C LYS A 90 4.93 0.99 -4.93
N ARG A 91 6.14 0.84 -5.50
CA ARG A 91 7.07 -0.23 -5.09
C ARG A 91 7.72 0.08 -3.75
N VAL A 92 7.92 1.36 -3.42
CA VAL A 92 8.58 1.76 -2.16
C VAL A 92 7.81 1.24 -0.95
N LEU A 93 6.49 1.45 -0.92
CA LEU A 93 5.66 0.94 0.18
C LEU A 93 5.72 -0.60 0.28
N GLY A 94 5.64 -1.30 -0.84
CA GLY A 94 5.75 -2.77 -0.85
C GLY A 94 7.11 -3.27 -0.36
N TYR A 95 8.20 -2.61 -0.74
CA TYR A 95 9.55 -2.94 -0.26
C TYR A 95 9.72 -2.61 1.22
N LEU A 96 9.16 -1.49 1.67
CA LEU A 96 9.19 -1.07 3.07
C LEU A 96 8.48 -2.10 3.96
N MET A 97 7.24 -2.48 3.60
CA MET A 97 6.48 -3.50 4.34
C MET A 97 7.16 -4.86 4.32
N LYS A 98 7.76 -5.25 3.20
CA LYS A 98 8.51 -6.51 3.11
C LYS A 98 9.72 -6.50 4.05
N ALA A 99 10.47 -5.40 4.10
CA ALA A 99 11.64 -5.30 4.97
C ALA A 99 11.26 -5.21 6.46
N MET A 100 10.17 -4.52 6.81
CA MET A 100 9.60 -4.60 8.17
C MET A 100 9.25 -6.03 8.56
N LEU A 101 8.61 -6.78 7.66
CA LEU A 101 8.25 -8.18 7.90
C LEU A 101 9.50 -9.05 8.09
N THR A 102 10.56 -8.81 7.32
CA THR A 102 11.86 -9.45 7.51
C THR A 102 12.42 -9.17 8.90
N ASN A 103 12.43 -7.92 9.36
CA ASN A 103 12.89 -7.58 10.72
C ASN A 103 12.14 -8.37 11.81
N VAL A 104 10.81 -8.54 11.67
CA VAL A 104 9.99 -9.30 12.63
C VAL A 104 10.32 -10.79 12.63
N PHE A 105 10.58 -11.37 11.47
CA PHE A 105 10.90 -12.80 11.37
C PHE A 105 12.35 -13.13 11.67
N GLU A 106 13.26 -12.17 11.51
CA GLU A 106 14.69 -12.32 11.82
C GLU A 106 15.05 -11.86 13.24
N SER A 107 14.16 -11.15 13.94
CA SER A 107 14.32 -10.89 15.37
C SER A 107 14.11 -12.21 16.14
N ASP A 108 15.20 -12.79 16.65
CA ASP A 108 15.13 -13.92 17.59
C ASP A 108 14.23 -13.56 18.79
N PRO A 109 13.39 -14.48 19.28
CA PRO A 109 12.44 -14.24 20.38
C PRO A 109 13.10 -14.02 21.75
#